data_AF-A0AAD5YFM8-F1
#
_entry.id   AF-A0AAD5YFM8-F1
#
_cell.length_a   1.000
_cell.length_b   1.000
_cell.length_c   1.000
_cell.angle_alpha   90.00
_cell.angle_beta   90.00
_cell.angle_gamma   90.00
#
_symmetry.space_group_name_H-M   'P 1'
#
loop_
_entity.id
_entity.type
_entity.pdbx_description
1 polymer ?
#
loop_
_entity_poly.entity_id
_entity_poly.type
_entity_poly.pdbx_seq_one_letter_code
_entity_poly.pdbx_strand_id
1 'polypeptide(L)'
;MEYKILEFFIGAIMFRDNVTNSAPVFCDITIRISYASGVGTVAAGLVIARRVSEIASGRMMRHSKRRIILTDLAIGLTPPLVQIIIFWFVQGHRFDILEDVGCLYAVPSTLLSLFLTDLWPVVIGIVSMGYSVITIRALNRRRREQLDLMCEGLTFDQYRRLIWMATVEMAATVPISIWIITIKYTPPAYYPWKGFADLHWGFSRVDQIPSISWLADRLTRQGVEESRWISIACAIWYFAIFGTTTEARNRYKAVILKPLELLGVRTKTTDGRSTGRGPNNTSLVFAGRSVRTPQTDRSTQENSMEGIRSMPSLGSVSGKGRRDSFELSNGRDPDVIV
;
A
#
# COMPACT_ATOMS: atom_id res chain seq x y z
N MET A 1 3.16 -3.75 -6.94
CA MET A 1 3.36 -2.69 -7.94
C MET A 1 4.83 -2.42 -8.20
N GLU A 2 5.66 -2.17 -7.18
CA GLU A 2 7.07 -1.77 -7.37
C GLU A 2 7.91 -2.80 -8.15
N TYR A 3 7.77 -4.10 -7.86
CA TYR A 3 8.52 -5.15 -8.56
C TYR A 3 8.20 -5.22 -10.07
N LYS A 4 6.96 -4.91 -10.48
CA LYS A 4 6.50 -5.01 -11.87
C LYS A 4 7.16 -3.98 -12.77
N ILE A 5 7.35 -2.77 -12.25
CA ILE A 5 8.06 -1.69 -12.95
C ILE A 5 9.53 -2.07 -13.13
N LEU A 6 10.15 -2.63 -12.09
CA LEU A 6 11.54 -3.10 -12.15
C LEU A 6 11.71 -4.27 -13.13
N GLU A 7 10.78 -5.23 -13.13
CA GLU A 7 10.73 -6.34 -14.07
C GLU A 7 10.71 -5.85 -15.52
N PHE A 8 9.78 -4.95 -15.87
CA PHE A 8 9.72 -4.37 -17.22
C PHE A 8 10.96 -3.54 -17.57
N PHE A 9 11.51 -2.81 -16.61
CA PHE A 9 12.72 -2.01 -16.84
C PHE A 9 13.93 -2.89 -17.15
N ILE A 10 14.15 -3.94 -16.37
CA ILE A 10 15.24 -4.91 -16.59
C ILE A 10 14.99 -5.66 -17.91
N GLY A 11 13.75 -6.11 -18.15
CA GLY A 11 13.36 -6.80 -19.37
C GLY A 11 13.64 -5.97 -20.63
N ALA A 12 13.24 -4.70 -20.64
CA ALA A 12 13.47 -3.79 -21.76
C ALA A 12 14.96 -3.51 -22.02
N ILE A 13 15.82 -3.56 -21.01
CA ILE A 13 17.27 -3.39 -21.18
C ILE A 13 17.92 -4.67 -21.71
N MET A 14 17.55 -5.82 -21.16
CA MET A 14 18.17 -7.11 -21.49
C MET A 14 17.76 -7.63 -22.88
N PHE A 15 16.51 -7.41 -23.26
CA PHE A 15 15.91 -7.91 -24.50
C PHE A 15 15.66 -6.81 -25.52
N ARG A 16 16.48 -5.75 -25.47
CA ARG A 16 16.45 -4.67 -26.44
C ARG A 16 16.93 -5.18 -27.79
N ASP A 17 16.08 -5.06 -28.82
CA ASP A 17 16.37 -5.50 -30.19
C ASP A 17 16.86 -6.97 -30.28
N ASN A 18 16.50 -7.81 -29.30
CA ASN A 18 17.03 -9.15 -29.14
C ASN A 18 16.06 -10.06 -28.37
N VAL A 19 15.92 -11.30 -28.81
CA VAL A 19 15.07 -12.33 -28.20
C VAL A 19 15.84 -13.51 -27.64
N THR A 20 17.17 -13.50 -27.75
CA THR A 20 18.01 -14.62 -27.30
C THR A 20 17.91 -14.80 -25.78
N ASN A 21 17.85 -16.06 -25.34
CA ASN A 21 17.77 -16.43 -23.93
C ASN A 21 19.11 -16.23 -23.20
N SER A 22 19.50 -14.98 -22.94
CA SER A 22 20.76 -14.63 -22.29
C SER A 22 20.78 -14.90 -20.78
N ALA A 23 19.61 -14.97 -20.12
CA ALA A 23 19.50 -15.12 -18.67
C ALA A 23 18.33 -16.04 -18.25
N PRO A 24 18.45 -17.37 -18.44
CA PRO A 24 17.35 -18.31 -18.18
C PRO A 24 16.93 -18.34 -16.70
N VAL A 25 17.87 -18.20 -15.77
CA VAL A 25 17.59 -18.20 -14.32
C VAL A 25 16.77 -16.97 -13.92
N PHE A 26 17.07 -15.82 -14.51
CA PHE A 26 16.29 -14.60 -14.27
C PHE A 26 14.85 -14.79 -14.74
N CYS A 27 14.65 -15.30 -15.96
CA CYS A 27 13.31 -15.56 -16.48
C CYS A 27 12.52 -16.54 -15.60
N ASP A 28 13.12 -17.66 -15.17
CA ASP A 28 12.43 -18.65 -14.33
C ASP A 28 11.92 -18.06 -13.00
N ILE A 29 12.69 -17.16 -12.38
CA ILE A 29 12.30 -16.51 -11.13
C ILE A 29 11.22 -15.46 -11.41
N THR A 30 11.46 -14.62 -12.41
CA THR A 30 10.61 -13.49 -12.77
C THR A 30 9.20 -13.94 -13.13
N ILE A 31 9.03 -14.96 -13.97
CA ILE A 31 7.70 -15.43 -14.37
C ILE A 31 6.85 -15.90 -13.18
N ARG A 32 7.46 -16.55 -12.17
CA ARG A 32 6.75 -17.05 -10.99
C ARG A 32 6.32 -15.91 -10.07
N ILE A 33 7.20 -14.94 -9.88
CA ILE A 33 6.90 -13.73 -9.10
C ILE A 33 5.82 -12.92 -9.82
N SER A 34 5.96 -12.71 -11.12
CA SER A 34 5.01 -11.98 -11.97
C SER A 34 3.63 -12.64 -11.98
N TYR A 35 3.59 -13.97 -11.95
CA TYR A 35 2.35 -14.73 -11.82
C TYR A 35 1.68 -14.55 -10.44
N ALA A 36 2.41 -14.81 -9.36
CA ALA A 36 1.88 -14.80 -7.99
C ALA A 36 1.43 -13.40 -7.52
N SER A 37 2.14 -12.39 -7.98
CA SER A 37 1.94 -10.99 -7.61
C SER A 37 0.61 -10.38 -8.09
N GLY A 38 0.00 -10.92 -9.15
CA GLY A 38 -1.34 -10.52 -9.58
C GLY A 38 -2.36 -10.77 -8.45
N VAL A 39 -2.43 -12.01 -7.96
CA VAL A 39 -3.30 -12.40 -6.84
C VAL A 39 -2.84 -11.76 -5.53
N GLY A 40 -1.53 -11.65 -5.31
CA GLY A 40 -0.96 -10.99 -4.14
C GLY A 40 -1.39 -9.53 -4.00
N THR A 41 -1.53 -8.80 -5.11
CA THR A 41 -1.99 -7.40 -5.10
C THR A 41 -3.44 -7.30 -4.63
N VAL A 42 -4.34 -8.14 -5.15
CA VAL A 42 -5.76 -8.15 -4.76
C VAL A 42 -5.93 -8.65 -3.32
N ALA A 43 -5.14 -9.63 -2.90
CA ALA A 43 -5.11 -10.13 -1.52
C ALA A 43 -4.66 -9.05 -0.53
N ALA A 44 -3.62 -8.27 -0.88
CA ALA A 44 -3.18 -7.13 -0.05
C ALA A 44 -4.28 -6.07 0.09
N GLY A 45 -5.01 -5.77 -0.99
CA GLY A 45 -6.18 -4.88 -0.95
C GLY A 45 -7.26 -5.39 0.02
N LEU A 46 -7.57 -6.69 -0.01
CA LEU A 46 -8.50 -7.32 0.93
C LEU A 46 -8.05 -7.19 2.39
N VAL A 47 -6.78 -7.41 2.69
CA VAL A 47 -6.24 -7.27 4.06
C VAL A 47 -6.40 -5.84 4.56
N ILE A 48 -6.11 -4.84 3.71
CA ILE A 48 -6.32 -3.42 4.04
C ILE A 48 -7.80 -3.15 4.32
N ALA A 49 -8.71 -3.55 3.42
CA ALA A 49 -10.15 -3.36 3.57
C ALA A 49 -10.68 -3.99 4.86
N ARG A 50 -10.26 -5.23 5.16
CA ARG A 50 -10.57 -5.92 6.41
C ARG A 50 -10.08 -5.13 7.62
N ARG A 51 -8.82 -4.67 7.61
CA ARG A 51 -8.25 -3.96 8.76
C ARG A 51 -8.99 -2.67 9.07
N VAL A 52 -9.35 -1.91 8.03
CA VAL A 52 -10.16 -0.69 8.17
C VAL A 52 -11.55 -1.03 8.72
N SER A 53 -12.16 -2.12 8.27
CA SER A 53 -13.48 -2.56 8.77
C SER A 53 -13.49 -2.90 10.26
N GLU A 54 -12.42 -3.54 10.76
CA GLU A 54 -12.27 -3.92 12.16
C GLU A 54 -12.07 -2.69 13.05
N ILE A 55 -11.33 -1.68 12.56
CA ILE A 55 -11.16 -0.38 13.24
C ILE A 55 -12.48 0.40 13.26
N ALA A 56 -13.16 0.48 12.12
CA ALA A 56 -14.45 1.17 11.98
C ALA A 56 -15.57 0.50 12.79
N SER A 57 -15.47 -0.81 13.04
CA SER A 57 -16.45 -1.55 13.87
C SER A 57 -16.06 -1.61 15.34
N GLY A 58 -14.83 -1.24 15.71
CA GLY A 58 -14.35 -1.24 17.12
C GLY A 58 -14.03 -2.63 17.64
N ARG A 59 -14.05 -3.63 16.75
CA ARG A 59 -13.74 -5.03 17.06
C ARG A 59 -12.25 -5.25 17.30
N MET A 60 -11.40 -4.32 16.86
CA MET A 60 -9.95 -4.36 17.11
C MET A 60 -9.58 -4.43 18.60
N MET A 61 -10.42 -3.92 19.51
CA MET A 61 -10.18 -4.00 20.96
C MET A 61 -10.49 -5.38 21.56
N ARG A 62 -11.28 -6.22 20.88
CA ARG A 62 -11.69 -7.54 21.38
C ARG A 62 -10.68 -8.65 21.08
N HIS A 63 -9.82 -8.44 20.09
CA HIS A 63 -8.86 -9.44 19.64
C HIS A 63 -7.43 -9.10 20.05
N SER A 64 -6.66 -10.12 20.48
CA SER A 64 -5.23 -9.96 20.75
C SER A 64 -4.51 -9.48 19.48
N LYS A 65 -3.66 -8.45 19.61
CA LYS A 65 -2.89 -7.85 18.51
C LYS A 65 -2.17 -8.91 17.66
N ARG A 66 -1.65 -9.97 18.29
CA ARG A 66 -0.96 -11.08 17.61
C ARG A 66 -1.88 -11.87 16.68
N ARG A 67 -3.12 -12.16 17.11
CA ARG A 67 -4.08 -12.92 16.29
C ARG A 67 -4.50 -12.16 15.04
N ILE A 68 -4.65 -10.84 15.15
CA ILE A 68 -5.00 -9.99 14.00
C ILE A 68 -3.86 -10.01 12.98
N ILE A 69 -2.62 -9.77 13.42
CA ILE A 69 -1.44 -9.79 12.53
C ILE A 69 -1.26 -11.15 11.86
N LEU A 70 -1.40 -12.25 12.61
CA LEU A 70 -1.28 -13.61 12.04
C LEU A 70 -2.35 -13.88 10.99
N THR A 71 -3.58 -13.41 11.23
CA THR A 71 -4.68 -13.57 10.28
C THR A 71 -4.47 -12.71 9.03
N ASP A 72 -4.03 -11.47 9.19
CA ASP A 72 -3.71 -10.55 8.09
C ASP A 72 -2.56 -11.12 7.23
N LEU A 73 -1.53 -11.70 7.86
CA LEU A 73 -0.42 -12.36 7.17
C LEU A 73 -0.89 -13.61 6.43
N ALA A 74 -1.72 -14.45 7.04
CA ALA A 74 -2.27 -15.64 6.40
C ALA A 74 -3.08 -15.26 5.15
N ILE A 75 -3.96 -14.26 5.25
CA ILE A 75 -4.79 -13.84 4.11
C ILE A 75 -3.96 -13.18 3.01
N GLY A 76 -2.94 -12.40 3.37
CA GLY A 76 -2.09 -11.73 2.39
C GLY A 76 -1.11 -12.65 1.68
N LEU A 77 -0.56 -13.64 2.39
CA LEU A 77 0.56 -14.47 1.90
C LEU A 77 0.13 -15.86 1.40
N THR A 78 -0.93 -16.45 1.96
CA THR A 78 -1.39 -17.78 1.51
C THR A 78 -1.81 -17.79 0.04
N PRO A 79 -2.63 -16.85 -0.48
CA PRO A 79 -3.02 -16.86 -1.89
C PRO A 79 -1.85 -16.82 -2.88
N PRO A 80 -0.87 -15.89 -2.79
CA PRO A 80 0.25 -15.89 -3.73
C PRO A 80 1.13 -17.14 -3.61
N LEU A 81 1.34 -17.69 -2.40
CA LEU A 81 2.12 -18.92 -2.23
C LEU A 81 1.43 -20.13 -2.86
N VAL A 82 0.11 -20.26 -2.69
CA VAL A 82 -0.68 -21.31 -3.32
C VAL A 82 -0.64 -21.18 -4.84
N GLN A 83 -0.70 -19.96 -5.37
CA GLN A 83 -0.60 -19.72 -6.82
C GLN A 83 0.76 -20.10 -7.40
N ILE A 84 1.87 -19.93 -6.68
CA ILE A 84 3.19 -20.40 -7.14
C ILE A 84 3.22 -21.93 -7.29
N ILE A 85 2.56 -22.66 -6.38
CA ILE A 85 2.48 -24.11 -6.42
C ILE A 85 1.57 -24.56 -7.58
N ILE A 86 0.41 -23.91 -7.73
CA ILE A 86 -0.55 -24.19 -8.80
C ILE A 86 0.03 -23.87 -10.18
N PHE A 87 0.89 -22.85 -10.28
CA PHE A 87 1.45 -22.35 -11.53
C PHE A 87 2.00 -23.46 -12.42
N TRP A 88 2.77 -24.39 -11.85
CA TRP A 88 3.35 -25.50 -12.62
C TRP A 88 2.27 -26.39 -13.29
N PHE A 89 1.14 -26.62 -12.63
CA PHE A 89 0.08 -27.47 -13.19
C PHE A 89 -0.68 -26.85 -14.36
N VAL A 90 -0.75 -25.53 -14.43
CA VAL A 90 -1.46 -24.78 -15.48
C VAL A 90 -0.53 -24.24 -16.55
N GLN A 91 0.78 -24.31 -16.32
CA GLN A 91 1.81 -23.85 -17.25
C GLN A 91 1.90 -24.77 -18.46
N GLY A 92 1.93 -24.20 -19.67
CA GLY A 92 2.07 -24.97 -20.92
C GLY A 92 3.53 -25.32 -21.21
N HIS A 93 4.37 -24.30 -21.31
CA HIS A 93 5.81 -24.42 -21.50
C HIS A 93 6.58 -23.43 -20.63
N ARG A 94 7.91 -23.49 -20.66
CA ARG A 94 8.77 -22.88 -19.65
C ARG A 94 8.56 -21.38 -19.51
N PHE A 95 8.60 -20.63 -20.61
CA PHE A 95 8.27 -19.20 -20.67
C PHE A 95 8.43 -18.70 -22.11
N ASP A 96 7.90 -17.50 -22.35
CA ASP A 96 8.08 -16.74 -23.59
C ASP A 96 9.04 -15.58 -23.36
N ILE A 97 9.82 -15.25 -24.39
CA ILE A 97 10.66 -14.05 -24.43
C ILE A 97 10.07 -13.13 -25.49
N LEU A 98 9.60 -11.95 -25.08
CA LEU A 98 9.16 -10.90 -25.98
C LEU A 98 10.25 -9.84 -26.10
N GLU A 99 10.60 -9.50 -27.33
CA GLU A 99 11.50 -8.39 -27.65
C GLU A 99 10.98 -7.09 -27.00
N ASP A 100 11.87 -6.30 -26.39
CA ASP A 100 11.63 -5.05 -25.67
C ASP A 100 10.75 -5.14 -24.40
N VAL A 101 10.25 -6.31 -24.04
CA VAL A 101 9.37 -6.52 -22.88
C VAL A 101 10.06 -7.38 -21.82
N GLY A 102 10.60 -8.53 -22.22
CA GLY A 102 11.22 -9.49 -21.33
C GLY A 102 10.49 -10.84 -21.26
N CYS A 103 10.64 -11.53 -20.13
CA CYS A 103 10.14 -12.89 -19.96
C CYS A 103 8.67 -12.90 -19.48
N LEU A 104 7.81 -13.69 -20.12
CA LEU A 104 6.41 -13.88 -19.75
C LEU A 104 6.12 -15.35 -19.44
N TYR A 105 5.19 -15.58 -18.53
CA TYR A 105 4.69 -16.93 -18.27
C TYR A 105 3.79 -17.38 -19.41
N ALA A 106 3.95 -18.64 -19.83
CA ALA A 106 3.12 -19.26 -20.84
C ALA A 106 2.01 -20.11 -20.19
N VAL A 107 0.84 -19.51 -20.00
CA VAL A 107 -0.35 -20.19 -19.44
C VAL A 107 -1.48 -20.13 -20.47
N PRO A 108 -1.83 -21.26 -21.12
CA PRO A 108 -2.94 -21.28 -22.06
C PRO A 108 -4.28 -21.11 -21.34
N SER A 109 -5.22 -20.44 -22.01
CA SER A 109 -6.58 -20.18 -21.49
C SER A 109 -7.44 -21.45 -21.54
N THR A 110 -7.29 -22.30 -20.53
CA THR A 110 -8.02 -23.56 -20.36
C THR A 110 -9.07 -23.45 -19.26
N LEU A 111 -10.11 -24.29 -19.29
CA LEU A 111 -11.07 -24.32 -18.16
C LEU A 111 -10.37 -24.59 -16.81
N LEU A 112 -9.25 -25.32 -16.83
CA LEU A 112 -8.45 -25.56 -15.64
C LEU A 112 -7.82 -24.26 -15.10
N SER A 113 -7.19 -23.44 -15.96
CA SER A 113 -6.64 -22.14 -15.55
C SER A 113 -7.75 -21.19 -15.09
N LEU A 114 -8.95 -21.25 -15.67
CA LEU A 114 -10.07 -20.41 -15.25
C LEU A 114 -10.37 -20.60 -13.76
N PHE A 115 -10.62 -21.84 -13.34
CA PHE A 115 -11.01 -22.14 -11.96
C PHE A 115 -9.86 -22.02 -10.97
N LEU A 116 -8.65 -22.37 -11.39
CA LEU A 116 -7.49 -22.38 -10.49
C LEU A 116 -6.88 -20.99 -10.31
N THR A 117 -7.04 -20.07 -11.26
CA THR A 117 -6.18 -18.87 -11.34
C THR A 117 -6.99 -17.62 -11.66
N ASP A 118 -7.69 -17.59 -12.81
CA ASP A 118 -8.32 -16.35 -13.31
C ASP A 118 -9.57 -15.95 -12.52
N LEU A 119 -10.26 -16.90 -11.88
CA LEU A 119 -11.49 -16.64 -11.11
C LEU A 119 -11.21 -15.96 -9.75
N TRP A 120 -10.05 -16.21 -9.14
CA TRP A 120 -9.76 -15.78 -7.77
C TRP A 120 -9.72 -14.26 -7.57
N PRO A 121 -9.14 -13.44 -8.48
CA PRO A 121 -9.23 -11.99 -8.38
C PRO A 121 -10.67 -11.47 -8.27
N VAL A 122 -11.62 -12.08 -8.99
CA VAL A 122 -13.04 -11.71 -8.94
C VAL A 122 -13.64 -12.05 -7.57
N VAL A 123 -13.38 -13.27 -7.08
CA VAL A 123 -13.87 -13.73 -5.77
C VAL A 123 -13.33 -12.84 -4.63
N ILE A 124 -12.02 -12.58 -4.62
CA ILE A 124 -11.37 -11.73 -3.62
C ILE A 124 -11.90 -10.30 -3.72
N GLY A 125 -12.12 -9.79 -4.94
CA GLY A 125 -12.69 -8.47 -5.17
C GLY A 125 -14.10 -8.30 -4.61
N ILE A 126 -14.97 -9.28 -4.81
CA ILE A 126 -16.34 -9.29 -4.26
C ILE A 126 -16.32 -9.33 -2.73
N VAL A 127 -15.47 -10.16 -2.14
CA VAL A 127 -15.31 -10.24 -0.67
C VAL A 127 -14.82 -8.91 -0.11
N SER A 128 -13.83 -8.29 -0.76
CA SER A 128 -13.30 -6.97 -0.39
C SER A 128 -14.37 -5.88 -0.46
N MET A 129 -15.21 -5.89 -1.51
CA MET A 129 -16.35 -4.98 -1.63
C MET A 129 -17.33 -5.12 -0.44
N GLY A 130 -17.58 -6.36 0.02
CA GLY A 130 -18.38 -6.62 1.21
C GLY A 130 -17.81 -5.94 2.47
N TYR A 131 -16.49 -6.04 2.70
CA TYR A 131 -15.82 -5.37 3.82
C TYR A 131 -15.89 -3.84 3.72
N SER A 132 -15.76 -3.28 2.52
CA SER A 132 -15.91 -1.84 2.29
C SER A 132 -17.31 -1.35 2.67
N VAL A 133 -18.37 -2.08 2.28
CA VAL A 133 -19.75 -1.74 2.65
C VAL A 133 -19.97 -1.79 4.17
N ILE A 134 -19.44 -2.82 4.85
CA ILE A 134 -19.51 -2.92 6.32
C ILE A 134 -18.84 -1.71 6.97
N THR A 135 -17.66 -1.32 6.46
CA THR A 135 -16.90 -0.18 6.96
C THR A 135 -17.68 1.13 6.82
N ILE A 136 -18.28 1.38 5.64
CA ILE A 136 -19.10 2.56 5.38
C ILE A 136 -20.30 2.60 6.35
N ARG A 137 -20.99 1.47 6.53
CA ARG A 137 -22.12 1.37 7.47
C ARG A 137 -21.70 1.66 8.91
N ALA A 138 -20.59 1.09 9.36
CA ALA A 138 -20.08 1.30 10.72
C ALA A 138 -19.67 2.76 10.96
N LEU A 139 -19.01 3.40 10.00
CA LEU A 139 -18.65 4.82 10.08
C LEU A 139 -19.88 5.73 10.05
N ASN A 140 -20.86 5.45 9.20
CA ASN A 140 -22.09 6.23 9.15
C ASN A 140 -22.89 6.11 10.45
N ARG A 141 -22.91 4.93 11.07
CA ARG A 141 -23.51 4.72 12.39
C ARG A 141 -22.79 5.56 13.46
N ARG A 142 -21.45 5.44 13.54
CA ARG A 142 -20.65 6.23 14.50
C ARG A 142 -20.79 7.72 14.30
N ARG A 143 -20.90 8.19 13.05
CA ARG A 143 -21.15 9.60 12.75
C ARG A 143 -22.48 10.08 13.32
N ARG A 144 -23.53 9.26 13.25
CA ARG A 144 -24.83 9.59 13.87
C ARG A 144 -24.73 9.63 15.40
N GLU A 145 -23.98 8.71 15.99
CA GLU A 145 -23.76 8.64 17.45
C GLU A 145 -22.85 9.79 17.96
N GLN A 146 -21.85 10.22 17.18
CA GLN A 146 -20.94 11.32 17.54
C GLN A 146 -21.47 12.71 17.16
N LEU A 147 -22.47 12.82 16.28
CA LEU A 147 -23.18 14.09 16.07
C LEU A 147 -23.96 14.53 17.33
N ASP A 148 -24.26 13.60 18.25
CA ASP A 148 -24.86 13.90 19.55
C ASP A 148 -23.84 14.32 20.62
N LEU A 149 -22.55 14.03 20.41
CA LEU A 149 -21.47 14.31 21.38
C LEU A 149 -20.25 14.83 20.62
N MET A 150 -20.21 16.15 20.41
CA MET A 150 -19.09 16.85 19.77
C MET A 150 -17.77 16.50 20.48
N CYS A 151 -17.01 15.58 19.90
CA CYS A 151 -15.64 15.27 20.32
C CYS A 151 -14.76 15.26 19.07
N GLU A 152 -14.08 16.38 18.88
CA GLU A 152 -12.95 16.57 17.98
C GLU A 152 -11.82 15.60 18.38
N GLY A 153 -11.21 14.90 17.43
CA GLY A 153 -9.96 14.20 17.74
C GLY A 153 -9.45 13.15 16.77
N LEU A 154 -10.28 12.59 15.88
CA LEU A 154 -9.82 11.61 14.90
C LEU A 154 -10.21 12.02 13.48
N THR A 155 -9.21 12.18 12.62
CA THR A 155 -9.28 12.63 11.21
C THR A 155 -10.09 11.69 10.34
N PHE A 156 -11.42 11.81 10.44
CA PHE A 156 -12.44 11.10 9.64
C PHE A 156 -12.16 11.18 8.12
N ASP A 157 -11.52 12.27 7.68
CA ASP A 157 -11.12 12.49 6.30
C ASP A 157 -10.11 11.48 5.75
N GLN A 158 -9.18 10.99 6.57
CA GLN A 158 -8.20 9.99 6.15
C GLN A 158 -8.87 8.62 5.94
N TYR A 159 -9.75 8.21 6.86
CA TYR A 159 -10.52 6.96 6.74
C TYR A 159 -11.47 6.98 5.54
N ARG A 160 -12.17 8.11 5.33
CA ARG A 160 -13.08 8.28 4.19
C ARG A 160 -12.34 8.12 2.86
N ARG A 161 -11.14 8.69 2.72
CA ARG A 161 -10.31 8.55 1.50
C ARG A 161 -9.87 7.12 1.26
N LEU A 162 -9.44 6.41 2.32
CA LEU A 162 -8.99 5.02 2.22
C LEU A 162 -10.14 4.09 1.78
N ILE A 163 -11.36 4.35 2.27
CA ILE A 163 -12.56 3.59 1.88
C ILE A 163 -12.98 3.91 0.45
N TRP A 164 -12.93 5.17 0.04
CA TRP A 164 -13.19 5.55 -1.35
C TRP A 164 -12.19 4.89 -2.30
N MET A 165 -10.92 4.88 -1.94
CA MET A 165 -9.87 4.21 -2.69
C MET A 165 -10.18 2.72 -2.86
N ALA A 166 -10.43 2.00 -1.76
CA ALA A 166 -10.77 0.58 -1.80
C ALA A 166 -12.08 0.29 -2.57
N THR A 167 -13.08 1.17 -2.45
CA THR A 167 -14.37 0.99 -3.15
C THR A 167 -14.23 1.18 -4.65
N VAL A 168 -13.53 2.24 -5.07
CA VAL A 168 -13.28 2.53 -6.50
C VAL A 168 -12.39 1.45 -7.10
N GLU A 169 -11.36 1.01 -6.39
CA GLU A 169 -10.49 -0.08 -6.83
C GLU A 169 -11.31 -1.33 -7.11
N MET A 170 -12.13 -1.81 -6.17
CA MET A 170 -12.94 -3.01 -6.38
C MET A 170 -14.01 -2.84 -7.47
N ALA A 171 -14.64 -1.66 -7.55
CA ALA A 171 -15.62 -1.34 -8.58
C ALA A 171 -15.02 -1.32 -10.00
N ALA A 172 -13.73 -1.02 -10.13
CA ALA A 172 -13.01 -1.11 -11.40
C ALA A 172 -12.48 -2.54 -11.65
N THR A 173 -11.86 -3.18 -10.64
CA THR A 173 -11.23 -4.49 -10.78
C THR A 173 -12.21 -5.59 -11.15
N VAL A 174 -13.41 -5.63 -10.56
CA VAL A 174 -14.36 -6.73 -10.81
C VAL A 174 -14.87 -6.73 -12.26
N PRO A 175 -15.41 -5.62 -12.82
CA PRO A 175 -15.82 -5.59 -14.23
C PRO A 175 -14.67 -5.82 -15.20
N ILE A 176 -13.49 -5.25 -14.94
CA ILE A 176 -12.30 -5.46 -15.79
C ILE A 176 -11.89 -6.92 -15.79
N SER A 177 -11.90 -7.59 -14.63
CA SER A 177 -11.55 -9.02 -14.53
C SER A 177 -12.56 -9.90 -15.27
N ILE A 178 -13.85 -9.60 -15.17
CA ILE A 178 -14.91 -10.32 -15.92
C ILE A 178 -14.74 -10.12 -17.43
N TRP A 179 -14.42 -8.89 -17.86
CA TRP A 179 -14.14 -8.60 -19.26
C TRP A 179 -12.93 -9.39 -19.77
N ILE A 180 -11.83 -9.41 -19.02
CA ILE A 180 -10.61 -10.18 -19.35
C ILE A 180 -10.92 -11.67 -19.46
N ILE A 181 -11.71 -12.22 -18.55
CA ILE A 181 -12.16 -13.62 -18.62
C ILE A 181 -12.96 -13.84 -19.92
N THR A 182 -13.87 -12.93 -20.25
CA THR A 182 -14.70 -13.07 -21.46
C THR A 182 -13.84 -13.15 -22.73
N ILE A 183 -12.82 -12.31 -22.86
CA ILE A 183 -11.92 -12.33 -24.03
C ILE A 183 -10.99 -13.56 -24.04
N LYS A 184 -10.49 -14.03 -22.90
CA LYS A 184 -9.58 -15.18 -22.81
C LYS A 184 -10.26 -16.51 -23.13
N TYR A 185 -11.54 -16.63 -22.81
CA TYR A 185 -12.29 -17.88 -22.92
C TYR A 185 -13.26 -17.91 -24.10
N THR A 186 -13.12 -16.97 -25.04
CA THR A 186 -13.86 -16.96 -26.33
C THR A 186 -12.92 -17.39 -27.47
N PRO A 187 -13.38 -18.18 -28.46
CA PRO A 187 -12.57 -18.50 -29.65
C PRO A 187 -12.10 -17.24 -30.38
N PRO A 188 -10.86 -17.18 -30.88
CA PRO A 188 -9.87 -18.26 -30.97
C PRO A 188 -8.90 -18.37 -29.77
N ALA A 189 -9.05 -17.55 -28.73
CA ALA A 189 -8.12 -17.50 -27.59
C ALA A 189 -8.26 -18.69 -26.63
N TYR A 190 -9.45 -19.33 -26.63
CA TYR A 190 -9.74 -20.50 -25.81
C TYR A 190 -8.95 -21.73 -26.28
N TYR A 191 -8.22 -22.36 -25.35
CA TYR A 191 -7.53 -23.62 -25.59
C TYR A 191 -8.31 -24.78 -24.96
N PRO A 192 -8.79 -25.76 -25.75
CA PRO A 192 -9.53 -26.90 -25.22
C PRO A 192 -8.60 -27.81 -24.41
N TRP A 193 -8.99 -28.13 -23.18
CA TRP A 193 -8.22 -29.02 -22.31
C TRP A 193 -8.31 -30.48 -22.81
N LYS A 194 -7.20 -31.03 -23.32
CA LYS A 194 -7.11 -32.44 -23.76
C LYS A 194 -6.34 -33.34 -22.79
N GLY A 195 -5.91 -32.79 -21.65
CA GLY A 195 -5.19 -33.51 -20.61
C GLY A 195 -3.78 -32.97 -20.36
N PHE A 196 -3.15 -33.49 -19.30
CA PHE A 196 -1.86 -33.00 -18.81
C PHE A 196 -0.71 -33.24 -19.81
N ALA A 197 -0.73 -34.37 -20.51
CA ALA A 197 0.30 -34.71 -21.51
C ALA A 197 0.31 -33.76 -22.72
N ASP A 198 -0.87 -33.25 -23.11
CA ASP A 198 -1.03 -32.26 -24.18
C ASP A 198 -0.57 -30.88 -23.70
N LEU A 199 -0.98 -30.48 -22.48
CA LEU A 199 -0.58 -29.20 -21.89
C LEU A 199 0.96 -29.09 -21.75
N HIS A 200 1.61 -30.13 -21.20
CA HIS A 200 3.05 -30.13 -20.92
C HIS A 200 3.90 -30.64 -22.09
N TRP A 201 3.33 -30.75 -23.28
CA TRP A 201 4.07 -31.23 -24.43
C TRP A 201 5.20 -30.26 -24.79
N GLY A 202 6.45 -30.76 -24.74
CA GLY A 202 7.62 -29.92 -24.99
C GLY A 202 7.84 -28.84 -23.93
N PHE A 203 7.53 -29.12 -22.65
CA PHE A 203 7.57 -28.15 -21.55
C PHE A 203 8.85 -27.28 -21.49
N SER A 204 10.02 -27.84 -21.81
CA SER A 204 11.30 -27.10 -21.78
C SER A 204 11.47 -26.07 -22.91
N ARG A 205 10.50 -25.97 -23.84
CA ARG A 205 10.52 -25.00 -24.94
C ARG A 205 10.43 -23.57 -24.40
N VAL A 206 11.18 -22.68 -25.04
CA VAL A 206 11.16 -21.24 -24.80
C VAL A 206 10.88 -20.57 -26.13
N ASP A 207 9.71 -19.96 -26.27
CA ASP A 207 9.34 -19.30 -27.52
C ASP A 207 9.92 -17.87 -27.51
N GLN A 208 10.57 -17.50 -28.61
CA GLN A 208 11.27 -16.23 -28.79
C GLN A 208 10.49 -15.42 -29.82
N ILE A 209 9.80 -14.38 -29.34
CA ILE A 209 8.77 -13.68 -30.08
C ILE A 209 9.27 -12.26 -30.41
N PRO A 210 9.64 -11.96 -31.67
CA PRO A 210 10.08 -10.63 -32.05
C PRO A 210 8.93 -9.61 -31.99
N SER A 211 9.29 -8.34 -31.81
CA SER A 211 8.43 -7.17 -31.71
C SER A 211 7.36 -7.14 -32.80
N ILE A 212 7.75 -7.37 -34.05
CA ILE A 212 6.82 -7.37 -35.18
C ILE A 212 5.69 -8.40 -35.04
N SER A 213 5.96 -9.55 -34.42
CA SER A 213 4.98 -10.63 -34.27
C SER A 213 4.04 -10.40 -33.09
N TRP A 214 4.56 -10.02 -31.92
CA TRP A 214 3.71 -9.76 -30.77
C TRP A 214 2.94 -8.43 -30.90
N LEU A 215 3.46 -7.44 -31.63
CA LEU A 215 2.72 -6.21 -31.96
C LEU A 215 1.60 -6.43 -32.96
N ALA A 216 1.73 -7.45 -33.82
CA ALA A 216 0.71 -7.83 -34.79
C ALA A 216 -0.46 -8.59 -34.14
N ASP A 217 -0.19 -9.38 -33.11
CA ASP A 217 -1.25 -10.02 -32.32
C ASP A 217 -1.93 -9.02 -31.37
N ARG A 218 -3.22 -8.77 -31.62
CA ARG A 218 -4.00 -7.81 -30.84
C ARG A 218 -4.14 -8.20 -29.38
N LEU A 219 -4.30 -9.49 -29.08
CA LEU A 219 -4.54 -9.97 -27.72
C LEU A 219 -3.27 -9.88 -26.89
N THR A 220 -2.13 -10.35 -27.42
CA THR A 220 -0.83 -10.23 -26.77
C THR A 220 -0.45 -8.77 -26.56
N ARG A 221 -0.56 -7.93 -27.61
CA ARG A 221 -0.28 -6.49 -27.50
C ARG A 221 -1.12 -5.83 -26.41
N GLN A 222 -2.43 -6.11 -26.39
CA GLN A 222 -3.33 -5.55 -25.39
C GLN A 222 -2.92 -5.98 -23.98
N GLY A 223 -2.68 -7.28 -23.74
CA GLY A 223 -2.29 -7.78 -22.42
C GLY A 223 -0.96 -7.20 -21.91
N VAL A 224 0.05 -7.10 -22.79
CA VAL A 224 1.35 -6.50 -22.46
C VAL A 224 1.18 -5.02 -22.13
N GLU A 225 0.54 -4.24 -22.99
CA GLU A 225 0.36 -2.81 -22.78
C GLU A 225 -0.50 -2.53 -21.53
N GLU A 226 -1.62 -3.23 -21.35
CA GLU A 226 -2.45 -3.12 -20.15
C GLU A 226 -1.64 -3.33 -18.87
N SER A 227 -0.76 -4.34 -18.84
CA SER A 227 0.07 -4.65 -17.67
C SER A 227 1.11 -3.57 -17.35
N ARG A 228 1.61 -2.85 -18.37
CA ARG A 228 2.53 -1.71 -18.21
C ARG A 228 1.77 -0.48 -17.71
N TRP A 229 0.66 -0.13 -18.38
CA TRP A 229 -0.12 1.06 -18.09
C TRP A 229 -0.86 0.99 -16.76
N ILE A 230 -1.34 -0.18 -16.33
CA ILE A 230 -2.05 -0.33 -15.06
C ILE A 230 -1.15 0.03 -13.87
N SER A 231 0.14 -0.31 -13.93
CA SER A 231 1.09 0.00 -12.87
C SER A 231 1.31 1.51 -12.75
N ILE A 232 1.40 2.21 -13.89
CA ILE A 232 1.54 3.67 -13.96
C ILE A 232 0.24 4.34 -13.48
N ALA A 233 -0.91 3.88 -13.97
CA ALA A 233 -2.22 4.40 -13.59
C ALA A 233 -2.46 4.29 -12.08
N CYS A 234 -2.13 3.14 -11.47
CA CYS A 234 -2.24 2.94 -10.03
C CYS A 234 -1.31 3.87 -9.24
N ALA A 235 -0.09 4.13 -9.72
CA ALA A 235 0.83 5.08 -9.07
C ALA A 235 0.28 6.52 -9.10
N ILE A 236 -0.23 6.96 -10.26
CA ILE A 236 -0.87 8.28 -10.41
C ILE A 236 -2.11 8.38 -9.52
N TRP A 237 -2.95 7.33 -9.50
CA TRP A 237 -4.16 7.27 -8.67
C TRP A 237 -3.84 7.34 -7.18
N TYR A 238 -2.85 6.57 -6.72
CA TYR A 238 -2.38 6.62 -5.33
C TYR A 238 -1.87 8.02 -4.95
N PHE A 239 -1.09 8.64 -5.83
CA PHE A 239 -0.60 10.01 -5.61
C PHE A 239 -1.75 11.04 -5.56
N ALA A 240 -2.77 10.89 -6.41
CA ALA A 240 -3.92 11.80 -6.40
C ALA A 240 -4.67 11.78 -5.05
N ILE A 241 -4.84 10.60 -4.45
CA ILE A 241 -5.57 10.42 -3.19
C ILE A 241 -4.74 10.84 -1.96
N PHE A 242 -3.48 10.38 -1.90
CA PHE A 242 -2.63 10.54 -0.71
C PHE A 242 -1.63 11.70 -0.81
N GLY A 243 -1.13 11.99 -2.01
CA GLY A 243 -0.13 13.03 -2.25
C GLY A 243 -0.69 14.46 -2.14
N THR A 244 -2.00 14.65 -2.26
CA THR A 244 -2.66 15.97 -2.16
C THR A 244 -3.13 16.33 -0.75
N THR A 245 -2.91 15.46 0.24
CA THR A 245 -3.34 15.70 1.63
C THR A 245 -2.65 16.92 2.24
N THR A 246 -3.30 17.57 3.20
CA THR A 246 -2.70 18.69 3.96
C THR A 246 -1.45 18.23 4.69
N GLU A 247 -1.48 17.02 5.26
CA GLU A 247 -0.33 16.42 5.92
C GLU A 247 0.84 16.17 4.95
N ALA A 248 0.58 15.57 3.78
CA ALA A 248 1.63 15.35 2.77
C ALA A 248 2.22 16.68 2.28
N ARG A 249 1.39 17.68 1.98
CA ARG A 249 1.85 19.01 1.58
C ARG A 249 2.69 19.70 2.65
N ASN A 250 2.33 19.56 3.92
CA ASN A 250 3.13 20.09 5.02
C ASN A 250 4.48 19.38 5.13
N ARG A 251 4.54 18.07 4.90
CA ARG A 251 5.81 17.31 4.82
C ARG A 251 6.65 17.73 3.61
N TYR A 252 6.04 17.92 2.44
CA TYR A 252 6.76 18.41 1.24
C TYR A 252 7.38 19.78 1.49
N LYS A 253 6.61 20.71 2.08
CA LYS A 253 7.13 22.01 2.51
C LYS A 253 8.27 21.86 3.49
N ALA A 254 8.14 21.01 4.51
CA ALA A 254 9.22 20.79 5.48
C ALA A 254 10.50 20.22 4.82
N VAL A 255 10.37 19.30 3.86
CA VAL A 255 11.52 18.71 3.14
C VAL A 255 12.19 19.72 2.21
N ILE A 256 11.43 20.60 1.57
CA ILE A 256 11.97 21.65 0.68
C ILE A 256 12.59 22.79 1.49
N LEU A 257 11.93 23.21 2.59
CA LEU A 257 12.35 24.36 3.38
C LEU A 257 13.55 24.07 4.29
N LYS A 258 13.67 22.86 4.87
CA LYS A 258 14.80 22.48 5.74
C LYS A 258 16.19 22.66 5.09
N PRO A 259 16.45 22.17 3.86
CA PRO A 259 17.73 22.41 3.19
C PRO A 259 17.90 23.88 2.75
N LEU A 260 16.82 24.61 2.46
CA LEU A 260 16.87 26.05 2.18
C LEU A 260 17.24 26.89 3.41
N GLU A 261 16.77 26.50 4.59
CA GLU A 261 17.14 27.13 5.87
C GLU A 261 18.62 26.87 6.22
N LEU A 262 19.13 25.67 5.90
CA LEU A 262 20.56 25.33 5.98
C LEU A 262 21.43 26.14 5.00
N LEU A 263 20.87 26.56 3.86
CA LEU A 263 21.52 27.42 2.87
C LEU A 263 21.32 28.93 3.16
N GLY A 264 20.77 29.29 4.33
CA GLY A 264 20.65 30.68 4.79
C GLY A 264 19.43 31.44 4.25
N VAL A 265 18.52 30.77 3.53
CA VAL A 265 17.25 31.37 3.10
C VAL A 265 16.25 31.29 4.26
N ARG A 266 16.16 32.36 5.04
CA ARG A 266 15.27 32.45 6.19
C ARG A 266 13.84 32.73 5.72
N THR A 267 13.01 31.70 5.57
CA THR A 267 11.57 31.91 5.33
C THR A 267 10.91 32.42 6.61
N LYS A 268 10.39 33.66 6.59
CA LYS A 268 9.52 34.15 7.68
C LYS A 268 8.20 33.37 7.60
N THR A 269 8.06 32.36 8.44
CA THR A 269 6.75 31.84 8.84
C THR A 269 6.14 32.89 9.75
N THR A 270 5.25 33.72 9.20
CA THR A 270 4.49 34.68 10.00
C THR A 270 3.52 33.90 10.86
N ASP A 271 3.82 33.73 12.15
CA ASP A 271 2.84 33.30 13.15
C ASP A 271 1.73 34.36 13.20
N GLY A 272 0.62 34.04 12.53
CA GLY A 272 -0.57 34.88 12.48
C GLY A 272 -1.36 34.77 13.78
N ARG A 273 -1.07 35.64 14.75
CA ARG A 273 -2.09 36.08 15.71
C ARG A 273 -3.04 36.99 14.94
N SER A 274 -4.23 36.47 14.67
CA SER A 274 -5.27 37.03 13.82
C SER A 274 -5.69 38.44 14.22
N THR A 275 -5.55 39.41 13.32
CA THR A 275 -6.57 40.42 13.02
C THR A 275 -6.44 40.84 11.55
N GLY A 276 -7.55 40.88 10.81
CA GLY A 276 -7.62 41.62 9.54
C GLY A 276 -7.57 40.78 8.25
N ARG A 277 -8.72 40.75 7.58
CA ARG A 277 -9.08 40.24 6.25
C ARG A 277 -8.23 40.84 5.11
N GLY A 278 -7.62 39.99 4.26
CA GLY A 278 -6.97 40.36 2.99
C GLY A 278 -6.22 39.19 2.33
N PRO A 279 -6.09 39.12 0.98
CA PRO A 279 -5.62 37.92 0.28
C PRO A 279 -4.11 37.72 0.39
N ASN A 280 -3.69 36.49 0.69
CA ASN A 280 -2.30 36.10 0.93
C ASN A 280 -1.49 36.02 -0.38
N ASN A 281 -0.66 37.03 -0.64
CA ASN A 281 0.46 36.92 -1.58
C ASN A 281 1.76 36.70 -0.79
N THR A 282 2.38 35.53 -0.95
CA THR A 282 3.75 35.26 -0.50
C THR A 282 4.74 35.96 -1.42
N SER A 283 5.36 37.05 -0.96
CA SER A 283 6.47 37.71 -1.67
C SER A 283 7.83 37.26 -1.09
N LEU A 284 8.76 36.93 -1.99
CA LEU A 284 10.16 36.68 -1.68
C LEU A 284 10.90 38.03 -1.70
N VAL A 285 11.42 38.46 -0.55
CA VAL A 285 12.23 39.68 -0.44
C VAL A 285 13.71 39.30 -0.40
N PHE A 286 14.46 39.71 -1.43
CA PHE A 286 15.93 39.69 -1.42
C PHE A 286 16.44 40.92 -0.66
N ALA A 287 17.10 40.72 0.48
CA ALA A 287 17.71 41.81 1.24
C ALA A 287 19.07 42.19 0.64
N GLY A 288 19.10 43.28 -0.13
CA GLY A 288 20.33 44.00 -0.47
C GLY A 288 20.95 44.65 0.76
N ARG A 289 22.28 44.53 0.89
CA ARG A 289 23.08 45.01 2.02
C ARG A 289 23.16 46.54 2.00
N SER A 290 22.48 47.24 2.91
CA SER A 290 22.66 48.68 3.12
C SER A 290 23.42 48.97 4.43
N VAL A 291 24.40 49.85 4.27
CA VAL A 291 25.35 50.38 5.25
C VAL A 291 24.63 51.09 6.41
N ARG A 292 25.13 50.89 7.64
CA ARG A 292 24.58 51.46 8.88
C ARG A 292 25.46 52.63 9.32
N THR A 293 24.91 53.85 9.40
CA THR A 293 25.48 54.96 10.16
C THR A 293 24.96 54.92 11.60
N PRO A 294 25.76 55.30 12.62
CA PRO A 294 25.34 55.26 14.02
C PRO A 294 24.79 56.62 14.46
N GLN A 295 23.71 56.60 15.24
CA GLN A 295 23.28 57.76 16.03
C GLN A 295 22.87 57.33 17.43
N THR A 296 23.14 58.23 18.36
CA THR A 296 23.49 58.08 19.77
C THR A 296 22.30 58.23 20.73
N ASP A 297 22.43 57.56 21.88
CA ASP A 297 21.97 57.85 23.25
C ASP A 297 20.63 58.53 23.54
N ARG A 298 19.83 57.90 24.42
CA ARG A 298 19.47 58.53 25.71
C ARG A 298 18.90 57.54 26.74
N SER A 299 19.45 57.66 27.94
CA SER A 299 19.08 57.07 29.23
C SER A 299 17.65 57.39 29.68
N THR A 300 16.98 56.47 30.39
CA THR A 300 16.41 56.79 31.72
C THR A 300 16.27 55.53 32.58
N GLN A 301 16.70 55.72 33.82
CA GLN A 301 16.80 54.88 35.00
C GLN A 301 15.42 54.80 35.71
N GLU A 302 15.08 53.67 36.33
CA GLU A 302 14.67 53.62 37.76
C GLU A 302 14.23 52.21 38.22
N ASN A 303 15.11 51.67 39.08
CA ASN A 303 14.86 51.17 40.44
C ASN A 303 14.26 49.79 40.76
N SER A 304 15.08 49.14 41.61
CA SER A 304 14.83 48.25 42.75
C SER A 304 14.64 46.77 42.45
N MET A 305 15.70 45.96 42.63
CA MET A 305 16.23 45.38 43.89
C MET A 305 15.40 44.16 44.32
N GLU A 306 15.93 43.03 44.77
CA GLU A 306 17.25 42.38 44.76
C GLU A 306 17.03 41.04 45.52
N GLY A 307 17.92 40.06 45.35
CA GLY A 307 18.16 38.98 46.32
C GLY A 307 17.47 37.64 46.01
N ILE A 308 18.02 36.71 45.21
CA ILE A 308 19.29 35.94 45.24
C ILE A 308 19.29 34.72 46.21
N ARG A 309 19.57 33.55 45.59
CA ARG A 309 20.09 32.25 46.11
C ARG A 309 19.10 31.40 46.93
N SER A 310 19.02 30.08 46.80
CA SER A 310 20.01 29.05 46.44
C SER A 310 19.29 27.70 46.18
N MET A 311 19.88 26.84 45.34
CA MET A 311 19.73 25.37 45.42
C MET A 311 20.69 24.82 46.48
N PRO A 312 20.41 23.65 47.08
CA PRO A 312 21.13 22.46 46.65
C PRO A 312 20.30 21.15 46.65
N SER A 313 20.95 20.14 46.06
CA SER A 313 20.57 18.76 45.77
C SER A 313 20.58 17.78 46.95
N LEU A 314 19.91 16.63 46.71
CA LEU A 314 20.26 15.25 47.12
C LEU A 314 20.34 14.89 48.62
N GLY A 315 19.49 13.93 49.01
CA GLY A 315 19.62 13.15 50.24
C GLY A 315 18.64 11.97 50.28
N SER A 316 19.19 10.75 50.20
CA SER A 316 18.57 9.47 50.56
C SER A 316 18.16 9.46 52.05
N VAL A 317 17.19 8.67 52.53
CA VAL A 317 17.41 7.33 53.13
C VAL A 317 16.07 6.82 53.76
N SER A 318 15.78 5.54 53.50
CA SER A 318 15.19 4.49 54.38
C SER A 318 13.82 4.66 55.09
N GLY A 319 12.87 3.83 54.66
CA GLY A 319 12.58 2.55 55.34
C GLY A 319 11.63 2.54 56.55
N LYS A 320 10.43 1.97 56.37
CA LYS A 320 9.78 1.09 57.36
C LYS A 320 8.71 0.23 56.69
N GLY A 321 8.90 -1.09 56.75
CA GLY A 321 7.97 -2.07 56.19
C GLY A 321 6.84 -2.46 57.16
N ARG A 322 5.85 -3.17 56.62
CA ARG A 322 5.14 -4.24 57.34
C ARG A 322 4.53 -5.21 56.32
N ARG A 323 4.90 -6.47 56.47
CA ARG A 323 4.29 -7.66 55.85
C ARG A 323 2.92 -7.87 56.49
N ASP A 324 2.01 -8.54 55.79
CA ASP A 324 1.34 -9.74 56.29
C ASP A 324 0.85 -10.58 55.11
N SER A 325 1.28 -11.84 55.13
CA SER A 325 0.85 -12.97 54.30
C SER A 325 -0.16 -13.79 55.11
N PHE A 326 -1.07 -14.53 54.46
CA PHE A 326 -1.74 -15.79 54.88
C PHE A 326 -2.99 -15.95 53.99
N GLU A 327 -3.42 -17.09 53.45
CA GLU A 327 -2.85 -18.42 53.19
C GLU A 327 -3.81 -19.12 52.20
N LEU A 328 -3.35 -20.26 51.67
CA LEU A 328 -4.03 -21.13 50.71
C LEU A 328 -5.20 -21.93 51.33
N SER A 329 -6.16 -22.32 50.51
CA SER A 329 -6.83 -23.61 50.67
C SER A 329 -7.11 -24.25 49.31
N ASN A 330 -6.79 -25.55 49.28
CA ASN A 330 -6.71 -26.47 48.16
C ASN A 330 -7.89 -27.45 48.30
N GLY A 331 -8.56 -27.83 47.22
CA GLY A 331 -9.64 -28.82 47.25
C GLY A 331 -9.97 -29.31 45.84
N ARG A 332 -9.98 -30.63 45.68
CA ARG A 332 -9.72 -31.41 44.47
C ARG A 332 -10.98 -32.21 44.04
N ASP A 333 -11.22 -32.31 42.73
CA ASP A 333 -11.90 -33.39 41.93
C ASP A 333 -13.38 -33.78 42.20
N PRO A 334 -14.03 -34.66 41.37
CA PRO A 334 -14.31 -34.63 39.92
C PRO A 334 -15.79 -35.01 39.57
N ASP A 335 -16.08 -35.44 38.31
CA ASP A 335 -17.31 -36.06 37.71
C ASP A 335 -18.25 -35.10 36.91
N VAL A 336 -18.62 -35.24 35.62
CA VAL A 336 -19.01 -36.32 34.66
C VAL A 336 -20.55 -36.28 34.36
N ILE A 337 -20.91 -36.47 33.06
CA ILE A 337 -22.25 -36.65 32.41
C ILE A 337 -23.12 -35.37 32.27
N VAL A 338 -23.74 -34.97 31.14
CA VAL A 338 -24.29 -35.60 29.90
C VAL A 338 -23.97 -34.75 28.67
#